data_AF-A0A7W0MQV7-F1
#
_entry.id   AF-A0A7W0MQV7-F1
#
_cell.length_a   1.000
_cell.length_b   1.000
_cell.length_c   1.000
_cell.angle_alpha   90.00
_cell.angle_beta   90.00
_cell.angle_gamma   90.00
#
_symmetry.space_group_name_H-M   'P 1'
#
loop_
_entity.id
_entity.type
_entity.pdbx_description
1 polymer ?
#
loop_
_entity_poly.entity_id
_entity_poly.type
_entity_poly.pdbx_seq_one_letter_code
_entity_poly.pdbx_strand_id
1 'polypeptide(L)' 'MAELGAVLDGATITVQDRRRDYAEPRLITLGRLRGRLVVIVWTPRGDAHRIISLRKANVREEVAVS' A
#
# COMPACT_ATOMS: atom_id res chain seq x y z
N MET A 1 -9.75 5.33 6.95
CA MET A 1 -10.27 5.20 5.57
C MET A 1 -9.72 6.28 4.63
N ALA A 2 -9.12 7.37 5.12
CA ALA A 2 -8.67 8.48 4.26
C ALA A 2 -7.23 8.33 3.74
N GLU A 3 -6.35 7.58 4.42
CA GLU A 3 -4.93 7.52 4.02
C GLU A 3 -4.68 6.75 2.73
N LEU A 4 -5.40 5.64 2.50
CA LEU A 4 -5.21 4.85 1.29
C LEU A 4 -5.62 5.64 0.04
N GLY A 5 -6.80 6.28 0.06
CA GLY A 5 -7.25 7.11 -1.06
C GLY A 5 -6.25 8.22 -1.39
N ALA A 6 -5.80 8.96 -0.37
CA ALA A 6 -4.81 10.02 -0.55
C ALA A 6 -3.46 9.52 -1.13
N VAL A 7 -3.08 8.26 -0.87
CA VAL A 7 -1.90 7.66 -1.50
C VAL A 7 -2.20 7.25 -2.94
N LEU A 8 -3.34 6.58 -3.18
CA LEU A 8 -3.74 6.09 -4.50
C LEU A 8 -3.99 7.22 -5.51
N ASP A 9 -4.39 8.40 -5.04
CA ASP A 9 -4.56 9.60 -5.88
C ASP A 9 -3.23 10.16 -6.42
N GLY A 10 -2.10 9.71 -5.88
CA GLY A 10 -0.75 10.07 -6.32
C GLY A 10 -0.09 9.00 -7.19
N ALA A 11 1.18 9.23 -7.52
CA ALA A 11 2.00 8.20 -8.16
C ALA A 11 2.21 7.03 -7.19
N THR A 12 1.77 5.85 -7.59
CA THR A 12 1.85 4.63 -6.78
C THR A 12 2.25 3.42 -7.59
N ILE A 13 2.78 2.42 -6.89
CA ILE A 13 3.02 1.08 -7.41
C ILE A 13 2.23 0.13 -6.53
N THR A 14 1.28 -0.60 -7.11
CA THR A 14 0.48 -1.61 -6.40
C THR A 14 0.78 -2.98 -6.94
N VAL A 15 1.10 -3.92 -6.05
CA VAL A 15 1.38 -5.32 -6.38
C VAL A 15 0.56 -6.24 -5.48
N GLN A 16 0.16 -7.39 -6.01
CA GLN A 16 -0.51 -8.42 -5.20
C GLN A 16 0.51 -9.13 -4.31
N ASP A 17 0.22 -9.23 -3.00
CA ASP A 17 0.98 -10.06 -2.08
C ASP A 17 0.62 -11.53 -2.28
N ARG A 18 1.49 -12.25 -2.98
CA ARG A 18 1.38 -13.69 -3.25
C ARG A 18 2.28 -14.55 -2.36
N ARG A 19 2.83 -13.98 -1.27
CA ARG A 19 3.75 -14.71 -0.38
C ARG A 19 3.08 -15.86 0.37
N ARG A 20 1.76 -15.77 0.55
CA ARG A 20 0.92 -16.83 1.12
C ARG A 20 -0.42 -16.84 0.40
N ASP A 21 -1.07 -17.99 0.42
CA ASP A 21 -2.44 -18.12 -0.02
C ASP A 21 -3.36 -17.61 1.11
N TYR A 22 -3.74 -16.34 1.00
CA TYR A 22 -4.67 -15.71 1.93
C TYR A 22 -6.09 -15.88 1.39
N ALA A 23 -7.06 -16.13 2.27
CA ALA A 23 -8.47 -16.23 1.90
C ALA A 23 -9.02 -14.96 1.22
N GLU A 24 -8.36 -13.81 1.41
CA GLU A 24 -8.69 -12.54 0.76
C GLU A 24 -7.46 -11.99 0.02
N PRO A 25 -7.63 -11.38 -1.17
CA PRO A 25 -6.51 -10.80 -1.91
C PRO A 25 -5.88 -9.67 -1.12
N ARG A 26 -4.56 -9.75 -0.91
CA ARG A 26 -3.79 -8.68 -0.28
C ARG A 26 -3.01 -7.92 -1.34
N LEU A 27 -3.08 -6.60 -1.24
CA LEU A 27 -2.39 -5.67 -2.11
C LEU A 27 -1.36 -4.90 -1.28
N ILE A 28 -0.16 -4.77 -1.82
CA ILE A 28 0.91 -3.93 -1.29
C ILE A 28 1.02 -2.74 -2.22
N THR A 29 0.76 -1.56 -1.70
CA THR A 29 0.90 -0.29 -2.42
C THR A 29 2.06 0.49 -1.83
N LEU A 30 3.02 0.86 -2.68
CA LEU A 30 4.01 1.89 -2.41
C LEU A 30 3.52 3.22 -2.96
N GLY A 31 3.63 4.29 -2.17
CA GLY A 31 3.24 5.61 -2.62
C GLY A 31 3.62 6.70 -1.62
N ARG A 32 3.41 7.96 -1.99
CA ARG A 32 3.71 9.09 -1.10
C ARG A 32 2.48 9.50 -0.31
N LEU A 33 2.64 9.63 1.00
CA LEU A 33 1.66 10.23 1.91
C LEU A 33 2.31 11.41 2.61
N ARG A 34 1.76 12.62 2.41
CA ARG A 34 2.26 13.87 3.03
C ARG A 34 3.77 14.05 2.83
N GLY A 35 4.25 13.82 1.61
CA GLY A 35 5.66 13.96 1.21
C GLY A 35 6.57 12.78 1.58
N ARG A 36 6.09 11.76 2.29
CA ARG A 36 6.90 10.60 2.71
C ARG A 36 6.51 9.34 1.95
N LEU A 37 7.50 8.53 1.56
CA LEU A 37 7.23 7.21 0.98
C LEU A 37 6.68 6.27 2.06
N VAL A 38 5.54 5.67 1.78
CA VAL A 38 4.86 4.71 2.66
C VAL A 38 4.58 3.41 1.90
N VAL A 39 4.47 2.34 2.67
CA VAL A 39 4.00 1.03 2.21
C VAL A 39 2.68 0.75 2.91
N ILE A 40 1.65 0.47 2.12
CA ILE A 40 0.30 0.14 2.59
C ILE A 40 -0.01 -1.29 2.18
N VAL A 41 -0.37 -2.12 3.15
CA VAL A 41 -0.95 -3.45 2.90
C VAL A 41 -2.44 -3.34 3.14
N TRP A 42 -3.25 -3.70 2.16
CA TRP A 42 -4.70 -3.59 2.24
C TRP A 42 -5.40 -4.69 1.45
N THR A 43 -6.70 -4.85 1.70
CA THR A 43 -7.56 -5.78 0.96
C THR A 43 -8.88 -5.11 0.60
N PRO A 44 -9.40 -5.30 -0.62
CA PRO A 44 -10.74 -4.86 -0.98
C PRO A 44 -11.79 -5.67 -0.22
N ARG A 45 -12.82 -5.01 0.31
CA ARG A 45 -13.93 -5.64 1.02
C ARG A 45 -15.25 -5.01 0.56
N GLY A 46 -15.84 -5.59 -0.48
CA GLY A 46 -16.98 -4.98 -1.18
C GLY A 46 -16.59 -3.60 -1.72
N ASP A 47 -17.37 -2.59 -1.40
CA ASP A 47 -17.12 -1.20 -1.81
C ASP A 47 -16.11 -0.45 -0.90
N ALA A 48 -15.62 -1.13 0.14
CA ALA A 48 -14.69 -0.55 1.11
C ALA A 48 -13.28 -1.13 0.98
N HIS A 49 -12.29 -0.39 1.49
CA HIS A 49 -10.90 -0.82 1.55
C HIS A 49 -10.50 -1.05 3.01
N ARG A 50 -10.02 -2.25 3.35
CA ARG A 50 -9.48 -2.52 4.69
C ARG A 50 -7.96 -2.41 4.67
N ILE A 51 -7.44 -1.42 5.37
CA ILE A 51 -6.00 -1.33 5.64
C ILE A 51 -5.62 -2.40 6.67
N ILE A 52 -4.68 -3.26 6.30
CA ILE A 52 -4.08 -4.30 7.16
C ILE A 52 -2.83 -3.73 7.84
N SER A 53 -2.03 -2.95 7.11
CA SER A 53 -0.85 -2.28 7.63
C SER A 53 -0.56 -0.99 6.87
N LEU A 54 -0.10 0.04 7.57
CA LEU A 54 0.44 1.27 6.99
C LEU A 54 1.75 1.57 7.72
N ARG A 55 2.84 1.65 6.97
CA ARG A 55 4.15 1.99 7.54
C ARG A 55 4.94 2.90 6.61
N LYS A 56 5.95 3.56 7.16
CA LYS A 56 6.97 4.23 6.35
C LYS A 56 7.74 3.18 5.54
N ALA A 57 8.11 3.52 4.31
CA ALA A 57 9.05 2.72 3.56
C ALA A 57 10.41 2.71 4.27
N ASN A 58 11.10 1.58 4.24
CA ASN A 58 12.47 1.52 4.73
C ASN A 58 13.42 2.12 3.69
N VAL A 59 14.61 2.53 4.10
CA VAL A 59 15.63 3.15 3.22
C VAL A 59 15.89 2.33 1.94
N ARG A 60 15.91 0.99 2.05
CA ARG A 60 16.10 0.09 0.90
C ARG A 60 14.95 0.15 -0.11
N GLU A 61 13.72 0.37 0.36
CA GLU A 61 12.54 0.49 -0.49
C GLU A 61 12.44 1.90 -1.10
N GLU A 62 12.93 2.92 -0.40
CA GLU A 62 13.01 4.30 -0.92
C GLU A 62 14.01 4.42 -2.07
N VAL A 63 15.18 3.77 -1.97
CA VAL A 63 16.19 3.74 -3.03
C VAL A 63 15.72 2.94 -4.26
N ALA A 64 14.86 1.93 -4.09
CA ALA A 64 14.38 1.11 -5.20
C ALA A 64 13.30 1.80 -6.05
N VAL A 65 12.71 2.90 -5.56
CA VAL A 65 11.57 3.60 -6.18
C VAL A 65 11.94 5.04 -6.57
N SER A 66 13.11 5.54 -6.15
CA SER A 66 13.66 6.84 -6.56
C SER A 66 14.48 6.75 -7.83
#